data_AF-A0A950B2V2-F1
#
_entry.id   AF-A0A950B2V2-F1
#
_cell.length_a   1.000
_cell.length_b   1.000
_cell.length_c   1.000
_cell.angle_alpha   90.00
_cell.angle_beta   90.00
_cell.angle_gamma   90.00
#
_symmetry.space_group_name_H-M   'P 1'
#
loop_
_entity.id
_entity.type
_entity.pdbx_description
1 polymer ?
#
loop_
_entity_poly.entity_id
_entity_poly.type
_entity_poly.pdbx_seq_one_letter_code
_entity_poly.pdbx_strand_id
1 'polypeptide(L)'
;SDDLLKLKPFDDAEARVIGYKPGRGRWQGMTGALLVQSPEGRQFSLGSGLSAEQRQNPPALGSWVTYRYQGLHEKSGLPRFARFMRVRDEPGFRPEAGAR
;
A
#
# COMPACT_ATOMS: atom_id res chain seq x y z
N SER A 1 -8.17 29.39 21.82
CA SER A 1 -8.25 27.92 21.65
C SER A 1 -8.60 27.69 20.20
N ASP A 2 -7.59 27.62 19.34
CA ASP A 2 -7.79 27.40 17.91
C ASP A 2 -7.31 25.98 17.65
N ASP A 3 -8.27 25.07 17.60
CA ASP A 3 -8.07 23.64 17.37
C ASP A 3 -7.58 23.48 15.93
N LEU A 4 -6.26 23.50 15.75
CA LEU A 4 -5.60 23.44 14.46
C LEU A 4 -5.77 22.02 13.87
N LEU A 5 -6.95 21.74 13.32
CA LEU A 5 -7.30 20.50 12.67
C LEU A 5 -6.49 20.40 11.37
N LYS A 6 -5.34 19.72 11.43
CA LYS A 6 -4.47 19.48 10.27
C LYS A 6 -5.18 18.53 9.28
N LEU A 7 -5.96 19.07 8.37
CA LEU A 7 -6.51 18.34 7.22
C LEU A 7 -5.39 18.14 6.18
N LYS A 8 -4.64 17.04 6.29
CA LYS A 8 -3.69 16.65 5.24
C LYS A 8 -4.46 15.99 4.09
N PRO A 9 -4.40 16.50 2.85
CA PRO A 9 -4.90 15.78 1.70
C PRO A 9 -4.20 14.42 1.65
N PHE A 10 -4.99 13.38 1.51
CA PHE A 10 -4.51 12.03 1.29
C PHE A 10 -4.79 11.67 -0.16
N ASP A 11 -3.82 11.01 -0.77
CA ASP A 11 -3.94 10.52 -2.14
C ASP A 11 -4.11 9.00 -2.09
N ASP A 12 -5.00 8.51 -2.95
CA ASP A 12 -5.21 7.08 -3.16
C ASP A 12 -4.53 6.68 -4.47
N ALA A 13 -3.82 5.55 -4.46
CA ALA A 13 -3.16 5.02 -5.64
C ALA A 13 -3.13 3.48 -5.62
N GLU A 14 -2.81 2.90 -6.76
CA GLU A 14 -2.78 1.46 -6.97
C GLU A 14 -1.35 0.91 -6.97
N ALA A 15 -1.20 -0.31 -6.48
CA ALA A 15 0.03 -1.06 -6.59
C ALA A 15 -0.26 -2.56 -6.74
N ARG A 16 0.62 -3.27 -7.42
CA ARG A 16 0.56 -4.72 -7.62
C ARG A 16 1.31 -5.42 -6.51
N VAL A 17 0.72 -6.45 -5.92
CA VAL A 17 1.41 -7.29 -4.94
C VAL A 17 2.44 -8.15 -5.65
N ILE A 18 3.71 -8.01 -5.27
CA ILE A 18 4.84 -8.76 -5.85
C ILE A 18 5.52 -9.68 -4.83
N GLY A 19 5.16 -9.58 -3.56
CA GLY A 19 5.72 -10.43 -2.51
C GLY A 19 5.16 -10.13 -1.13
N TYR A 20 5.65 -10.86 -0.14
CA TYR A 20 5.30 -10.67 1.28
C TYR A 20 6.57 -10.55 2.11
N LYS A 21 6.51 -9.72 3.15
CA LYS A 21 7.57 -9.63 4.16
C LYS A 21 7.08 -10.30 5.44
N PRO A 22 7.92 -11.13 6.09
CA PRO A 22 7.55 -11.77 7.34
C PRO A 22 7.29 -10.73 8.44
N GLY A 23 6.26 -10.98 9.24
CA GLY A 23 5.99 -10.18 10.43
C GLY A 23 6.99 -10.47 11.55
N ARG A 24 7.17 -9.48 12.43
CA ARG A 24 8.00 -9.59 13.63
C ARG A 24 7.15 -9.30 14.87
N GLY A 25 7.54 -9.85 16.03
CA GLY A 25 6.87 -9.60 17.30
C GLY A 25 5.43 -10.11 17.28
N ARG A 26 4.43 -9.22 17.48
CA ARG A 26 3.00 -9.61 17.48
C ARG A 26 2.49 -10.25 16.18
N TRP A 27 3.23 -10.10 15.09
CA TRP A 27 2.89 -10.68 13.78
C TRP A 27 3.86 -11.79 13.35
N GLN A 28 4.63 -12.35 14.28
CA GLN A 28 5.55 -13.46 14.00
C GLN A 28 4.79 -14.64 13.38
N GLY A 29 5.31 -15.23 12.30
CA GLY A 29 4.66 -16.34 11.59
C GLY A 29 3.52 -15.92 10.65
N MET A 30 3.22 -14.62 10.55
CA MET A 30 2.22 -14.06 9.64
C MET A 30 2.84 -13.03 8.71
N THR A 31 2.05 -12.51 7.76
CA THR A 31 2.49 -11.42 6.88
C THR A 31 2.64 -10.13 7.67
N GLY A 32 3.86 -9.59 7.68
CA GLY A 32 4.19 -8.31 8.30
C GLY A 32 3.85 -7.13 7.41
N ALA A 33 4.16 -7.25 6.12
CA ALA A 33 3.87 -6.26 5.10
C ALA A 33 3.73 -6.90 3.73
N LEU A 34 2.94 -6.29 2.85
CA LEU A 34 2.93 -6.63 1.43
C LEU A 34 4.07 -5.89 0.74
N LEU A 35 4.87 -6.59 -0.05
CA LEU A 35 5.76 -5.96 -1.01
C LEU A 35 4.96 -5.68 -2.27
N VAL A 36 4.88 -4.42 -2.67
CA VAL A 36 4.08 -3.97 -3.80
C VAL A 36 4.90 -3.15 -4.77
N GLN A 37 4.45 -3.10 -6.02
CA GLN A 37 5.03 -2.30 -7.09
C GLN A 37 3.97 -1.36 -7.68
N SER A 38 4.25 -0.05 -7.73
CA SER A 38 3.38 0.90 -8.41
C SER A 38 3.42 0.69 -9.93
N PRO A 39 2.44 1.23 -10.69
CA PRO A 39 2.45 1.22 -12.16
C PRO A 39 3.70 1.87 -12.77
N GLU A 40 4.29 2.83 -12.06
CA GLU A 40 5.55 3.50 -12.43
C GLU A 40 6.80 2.63 -12.15
N GLY A 41 6.64 1.40 -11.66
CA GLY A 41 7.72 0.46 -11.36
C GLY A 41 8.35 0.62 -9.98
N ARG A 42 7.89 1.58 -9.16
CA ARG A 42 8.45 1.83 -7.81
C ARG A 42 8.01 0.73 -6.84
N GLN A 43 8.96 0.12 -6.14
CA GLN A 43 8.69 -0.94 -5.18
C GLN A 43 8.76 -0.42 -3.74
N PHE A 44 7.76 -0.76 -2.94
CA PHE A 44 7.69 -0.38 -1.52
C PHE A 44 6.89 -1.40 -0.72
N SER A 45 6.91 -1.26 0.61
CA SER A 45 6.24 -2.20 1.52
C SER A 45 5.05 -1.55 2.22
N LEU A 46 3.89 -2.22 2.17
CA LEU A 46 2.66 -1.84 2.86
C LEU A 46 2.50 -2.69 4.11
N GLY A 47 2.96 -2.17 5.24
CA GLY A 47 2.85 -2.84 6.55
C GLY A 47 1.68 -2.37 7.42
N SER A 48 1.07 -1.24 7.06
CA SER A 48 -0.04 -0.61 7.79
C SER A 48 -1.36 -0.78 7.02
N GLY A 49 -2.47 -0.88 7.74
CA GLY A 49 -3.81 -1.05 7.16
C GLY A 49 -4.25 -2.51 6.94
N LEU A 50 -3.33 -3.48 7.07
CA LEU A 50 -3.67 -4.90 7.01
C LEU A 50 -4.36 -5.35 8.31
N SER A 51 -5.55 -5.94 8.17
CA SER A 51 -6.26 -6.62 9.26
C SER A 51 -5.52 -7.91 9.68
N ALA A 52 -5.84 -8.45 10.86
CA ALA A 52 -5.23 -9.71 11.31
C ALA A 52 -5.54 -10.87 10.32
N GLU A 53 -6.75 -10.92 9.80
CA GLU A 53 -7.17 -11.89 8.78
C GLU A 53 -6.37 -11.74 7.48
N GLN A 54 -6.17 -10.51 7.00
CA GLN A 54 -5.32 -10.22 5.83
C GLN A 54 -3.85 -10.52 6.06
N ARG A 55 -3.39 -10.66 7.31
CA ARG A 55 -2.01 -11.08 7.60
C ARG A 55 -1.85 -12.59 7.57
N GLN A 56 -2.90 -13.31 7.95
CA GLN A 56 -2.96 -14.77 7.86
C GLN A 56 -3.17 -15.21 6.41
N ASN A 57 -4.10 -14.55 5.71
CA ASN A 57 -4.43 -14.76 4.32
C ASN A 57 -4.13 -13.48 3.52
N PRO A 58 -2.87 -13.24 3.14
CA PRO A 58 -2.50 -12.03 2.41
C PRO A 58 -3.15 -11.97 1.03
N PRO A 59 -3.43 -10.75 0.52
CA PRO A 59 -3.85 -10.55 -0.87
C PRO A 59 -2.91 -11.27 -1.83
N ALA A 60 -3.47 -12.04 -2.77
CA ALA A 60 -2.69 -12.91 -3.64
C ALA A 60 -1.63 -12.15 -4.46
N LEU A 61 -0.51 -12.83 -4.72
CA LEU A 61 0.54 -12.31 -5.60
C LEU A 61 -0.05 -11.98 -6.98
N GLY A 62 0.37 -10.85 -7.53
CA GLY A 62 -0.12 -10.34 -8.81
C GLY A 62 -1.42 -9.53 -8.72
N SER A 63 -2.13 -9.55 -7.59
CA SER A 63 -3.35 -8.78 -7.38
C SER A 63 -3.06 -7.29 -7.26
N TRP A 64 -4.01 -6.46 -7.66
CA TRP A 64 -3.96 -5.01 -7.45
C TRP A 64 -4.56 -4.64 -6.11
N VAL A 65 -3.90 -3.73 -5.41
CA VAL A 65 -4.38 -3.17 -4.14
C VAL A 65 -4.41 -1.67 -4.22
N THR A 66 -5.41 -1.06 -3.59
CA THR A 66 -5.45 0.39 -3.37
C THR A 66 -4.78 0.70 -2.04
N TYR A 67 -3.89 1.67 -2.04
CA TYR A 67 -3.26 2.21 -0.85
C TYR A 67 -3.47 3.71 -0.78
N ARG A 68 -3.53 4.22 0.45
CA ARG A 68 -3.62 5.65 0.76
C ARG A 68 -2.30 6.14 1.30
N TYR A 69 -1.84 7.31 0.87
CA TYR A 69 -0.61 7.91 1.34
C TYR A 69 -0.77 9.41 1.60
N GLN A 70 0.20 10.01 2.29
CA GLN A 70 0.21 11.44 2.63
C GLN A 70 1.53 12.06 2.17
N GLY A 71 1.55 12.45 0.89
CA GLY A 71 2.72 12.98 0.21
C GLY A 71 3.75 11.92 -0.18
N LEU A 72 4.71 12.33 -1.02
CA LEU A 72 5.80 11.49 -1.51
C LEU A 72 7.11 11.88 -0.82
N HIS A 73 8.08 10.97 -0.80
CA HIS A 73 9.44 11.25 -0.35
C HIS A 73 10.20 11.97 -1.46
N GLU A 74 10.66 13.20 -1.22
CA GLU A 74 11.23 14.10 -2.23
C GLU A 74 12.39 13.48 -3.03
N LYS A 75 13.21 12.63 -2.40
CA LYS A 75 14.37 12.02 -3.07
C LYS A 75 14.06 10.74 -3.85
N SER A 76 13.02 10.00 -3.46
CA SER A 76 12.76 8.64 -3.99
C SER A 76 11.43 8.51 -4.69
N GLY A 77 10.54 9.51 -4.59
CA GLY A 77 9.18 9.46 -5.11
C GLY A 77 8.31 8.39 -4.43
N LEU A 78 8.75 7.82 -3.31
CA LEU A 78 7.99 6.77 -2.61
C LEU A 78 6.89 7.36 -1.74
N PRO A 79 5.71 6.73 -1.68
CA PRO A 79 4.59 7.21 -0.88
C PRO A 79 4.91 7.17 0.62
N ARG A 80 4.66 8.29 1.31
CA ARG A 80 4.85 8.41 2.75
C ARG A 80 3.58 8.04 3.50
N PHE A 81 3.74 7.37 4.64
CA PHE A 81 2.62 6.90 5.47
C PHE A 81 1.61 6.06 4.68
N ALA A 82 2.12 5.29 3.71
CA ALA A 82 1.33 4.43 2.85
C ALA A 82 0.62 3.35 3.66
N ARG A 83 -0.70 3.27 3.51
CA ARG A 83 -1.59 2.35 4.21
C ARG A 83 -2.39 1.56 3.20
N PHE A 84 -2.40 0.24 3.37
CA PHE A 84 -3.30 -0.63 2.62
C PHE A 84 -4.76 -0.23 2.91
N MET A 85 -5.57 -0.15 1.86
CA MET A 85 -7.00 0.16 1.99
C MET A 85 -7.85 -1.06 1.64
N ARG A 86 -7.69 -1.59 0.42
CA ARG A 86 -8.48 -2.73 -0.08
C ARG A 86 -7.79 -3.42 -1.24
N VAL A 87 -8.16 -4.68 -1.47
CA VAL A 87 -7.87 -5.38 -2.72
C VAL A 87 -8.80 -4.84 -3.81
N ARG A 88 -8.26 -4.64 -5.01
CA ARG A 88 -9.06 -4.32 -6.20
C ARG A 88 -9.40 -5.63 -6.90
N ASP A 89 -10.68 -5.98 -6.85
CA ASP A 89 -11.24 -7.21 -7.40
C ASP A 89 -11.73 -7.05 -8.86
N GLU A 90 -11.40 -5.93 -9.52
CA GLU A 90 -11.90 -5.66 -10.86
C GLU A 90 -11.17 -6.52 -11.90
N PRO A 91 -11.89 -7.43 -12.61
CA PRO A 91 -11.30 -8.24 -13.64
C PRO A 91 -10.89 -7.36 -14.83
N GLY A 92 -9.61 -7.44 -15.21
CA GLY A 92 -9.08 -6.69 -16.35
C GLY A 92 -8.61 -5.27 -16.04
N PHE A 93 -8.53 -4.88 -14.77
CA PHE A 93 -7.92 -3.60 -14.38
C PHE A 93 -6.51 -3.47 -14.99
N ARG A 94 -6.34 -2.46 -15.83
CA ARG A 94 -5.05 -2.05 -16.39
C ARG A 94 -4.69 -0.72 -15.74
N PRO A 95 -3.68 -0.67 -14.86
CA PRO A 95 -3.23 0.61 -14.35
C PRO A 95 -2.70 1.44 -15.51
N GLU A 96 -3.04 2.72 -15.52
CA GLU A 96 -2.35 3.66 -16.38
C GLU A 96 -0.98 3.94 -15.74
N ALA A 97 0.10 3.49 -16.39
CA ALA A 97 1.42 4.03 -16.09
C ALA A 97 1.36 5.51 -16.49
N GLY A 98 1.54 6.40 -15.52
CA GLY A 98 1.28 7.84 -15.62
C GLY A 98 1.38 8.37 -17.04
N ALA A 99 0.25 8.93 -17.53
CA ALA A 99 0.24 9.71 -18.74
C ALA A 99 1.42 10.69 -18.69
N ARG A 100 2.22 10.64 -19.76
CA ARG A 100 3.46 11.40 -19.97
C ARG A 100 3.34 12.88 -19.64
#